data_AF-A0A7Y6PYL4-F1
#
_entry.id   AF-A0A7Y6PYL4-F1
#
_cell.length_a   1.000
_cell.length_b   1.000
_cell.length_c   1.000
_cell.angle_alpha   90.00
_cell.angle_beta   90.00
_cell.angle_gamma   90.00
#
_symmetry.space_group_name_H-M   'P 1'
#
loop_
_entity.id
_entity.type
_entity.pdbx_description
1 polymer ?
#
loop_
_entity_poly.entity_id
_entity_poly.type
_entity_poly.pdbx_seq_one_letter_code
_entity_poly.pdbx_strand_id
1 'polypeptide(L)'
;MAGVIVEVSSRKFGVPFECPCCGAAPEVDVRVVSRTSGKALAFSYCRRCVAHVSAWESAGVASAAVMLLGILSAIVIAVAAKLWLGLVVFVAAATIAWWVRGARRAAATKVCGASCASPHLALEYRGWSGQASSFSFQSPTFAARFAEQNQSLLANMTPQLRKLLDGYRKARLAVPTPAVAAGVAPPPLTVKDWLARLETTEGTVARRVALGRALEMIAEAAPRRELIQTVARLELAPLLERLARVQSAAQKKSLLERAIADLGVDNIPDELEAVELQQLQARVAEL
;
A
#
# COMPACT_ATOMS: atom_id res chain seq x y z
N MET A 1 -15.83 11.51 -6.14
CA MET A 1 -15.02 12.31 -7.07
C MET A 1 -14.12 11.35 -7.83
N ALA A 2 -13.96 11.55 -9.14
CA ALA A 2 -12.97 10.78 -9.89
C ALA A 2 -11.58 11.28 -9.48
N GLY A 3 -10.72 10.39 -8.98
CA GLY A 3 -9.34 10.73 -8.64
C GLY A 3 -8.52 11.09 -9.89
N VAL A 4 -7.31 11.60 -9.67
CA VAL A 4 -6.33 11.80 -10.74
C VAL A 4 -5.82 10.44 -11.19
N ILE A 5 -5.93 10.16 -12.49
CA ILE A 5 -5.44 8.91 -13.07
C ILE A 5 -4.00 9.12 -13.56
N VAL A 6 -3.10 8.21 -13.18
CA VAL A 6 -1.73 8.13 -13.69
C VAL A 6 -1.51 6.73 -14.25
N GLU A 7 -0.96 6.66 -15.46
CA GLU A 7 -0.64 5.41 -16.14
C GLU A 7 0.87 5.32 -16.36
N VAL A 8 1.48 4.22 -15.93
CA VAL A 8 2.91 3.96 -16.11
C VAL A 8 3.12 2.73 -16.99
N SER A 9 4.01 2.82 -17.99
CA SER A 9 4.26 1.80 -19.00
C SER A 9 5.04 0.58 -18.50
N SER A 10 5.43 0.58 -17.23
CA SER A 10 6.23 -0.48 -16.61
C SER A 10 5.51 -1.14 -15.44
N ARG A 11 5.94 -2.37 -15.11
CA ARG A 11 5.56 -3.09 -13.88
C ARG A 11 6.44 -2.70 -12.69
N LYS A 12 7.67 -2.24 -12.96
CA LYS A 12 8.58 -1.64 -11.99
C LYS A 12 8.48 -0.11 -12.09
N PHE A 13 8.16 0.57 -11.00
CA PHE A 13 7.94 2.02 -10.95
C PHE A 13 8.30 2.56 -9.56
N GLY A 14 8.79 3.80 -9.48
CA GLY A 14 9.09 4.44 -8.19
C GLY A 14 7.81 4.75 -7.41
N VAL A 15 7.83 4.52 -6.09
CA VAL A 15 6.74 4.93 -5.20
C VAL A 15 7.27 6.02 -4.25
N PRO A 16 6.61 7.19 -4.17
CA PRO A 16 7.00 8.23 -3.22
C PRO A 16 6.92 7.72 -1.77
N PHE A 17 7.93 8.06 -0.95
CA PHE A 17 7.99 7.67 0.46
C PHE A 17 7.16 8.59 1.36
N GLU A 18 5.85 8.57 1.16
CA GLU A 18 4.91 9.32 1.97
C GLU A 18 3.54 8.66 1.92
N CYS A 19 2.68 9.00 2.87
CA CYS A 19 1.32 8.49 2.89
C CYS A 19 0.52 9.05 1.69
N PRO A 20 -0.08 8.19 0.84
CA PRO A 20 -0.91 8.63 -0.29
C PRO A 20 -2.11 9.50 0.09
N CYS A 21 -2.56 9.41 1.35
CA CYS A 21 -3.70 10.16 1.85
C CYS A 21 -3.32 11.55 2.35
N CYS A 22 -2.30 11.67 3.20
CA CYS A 22 -2.00 12.92 3.92
C CYS A 22 -0.58 13.46 3.74
N GLY A 23 0.30 12.75 3.01
CA GLY A 23 1.70 13.14 2.81
C GLY A 23 2.60 12.99 4.05
N ALA A 24 2.08 12.45 5.17
CA ALA A 24 2.90 12.15 6.34
C ALA A 24 3.92 11.02 6.06
N ALA A 25 4.93 10.89 6.91
CA ALA A 25 5.86 9.76 6.83
C ALA A 25 5.09 8.43 6.90
N PRO A 26 5.41 7.47 6.03
CA PRO A 26 4.72 6.19 6.03
C PRO A 26 5.28 5.27 7.12
N GLU A 27 4.41 4.42 7.66
CA GLU A 27 4.70 3.52 8.80
C GLU A 27 4.16 2.11 8.58
N VAL A 28 3.11 1.94 7.76
CA VAL A 28 2.40 0.67 7.59
C VAL A 28 2.09 0.44 6.12
N ASP A 29 2.40 -0.75 5.61
CA ASP A 29 2.07 -1.13 4.24
C ASP A 29 0.61 -1.58 4.12
N VAL A 30 -0.08 -1.03 3.14
CA VAL A 30 -1.45 -1.38 2.77
C VAL A 30 -1.44 -2.03 1.39
N ARG A 31 -2.06 -3.20 1.30
CA ARG A 31 -2.24 -3.91 0.02
C ARG A 31 -3.45 -3.35 -0.71
N VAL A 32 -3.21 -2.79 -1.89
CA VAL A 32 -4.25 -2.31 -2.80
C VAL A 32 -4.44 -3.35 -3.88
N VAL A 33 -5.62 -3.98 -3.88
CA VAL A 33 -5.97 -5.07 -4.80
C VAL A 33 -6.68 -4.49 -6.01
N SER A 34 -6.19 -4.83 -7.21
CA SER A 34 -6.88 -4.53 -8.46
C SER A 34 -8.17 -5.34 -8.56
N ARG A 35 -9.28 -4.65 -8.80
CA ARG A 35 -10.59 -5.28 -9.02
C ARG A 35 -10.64 -6.08 -10.32
N THR A 36 -9.84 -5.72 -11.32
CA THR A 36 -9.86 -6.34 -12.65
C THR A 36 -8.95 -7.57 -12.72
N SER A 37 -7.77 -7.50 -12.09
CA SER A 37 -6.75 -8.55 -12.21
C SER A 37 -6.55 -9.37 -10.94
N GLY A 38 -7.16 -9.00 -9.81
CA GLY A 38 -6.93 -9.63 -8.50
C GLY A 38 -5.53 -9.44 -7.92
N LYS A 39 -4.59 -8.89 -8.70
CA LYS A 39 -3.22 -8.58 -8.27
C LYS A 39 -3.22 -7.48 -7.22
N ALA A 40 -2.41 -7.66 -6.19
CA ALA A 40 -2.22 -6.70 -5.12
C ALA A 40 -0.87 -5.99 -5.27
N LEU A 41 -0.84 -4.71 -4.96
CA LEU A 41 0.39 -3.92 -4.80
C LEU A 41 0.41 -3.34 -3.39
N ALA A 42 1.59 -3.28 -2.79
CA ALA A 42 1.76 -2.69 -1.47
C ALA A 42 2.14 -1.20 -1.60
N PHE A 43 1.48 -0.35 -0.82
CA PHE A 43 1.78 1.07 -0.69
C PHE A 43 1.87 1.43 0.78
N SER A 44 2.86 2.23 1.15
CA SER A 44 3.07 2.59 2.55
C SER A 44 2.22 3.81 2.95
N TYR A 45 1.44 3.67 4.02
CA TYR A 45 0.58 4.69 4.62
C TYR A 45 1.07 5.02 6.04
N CYS A 46 0.66 6.16 6.60
CA CYS A 46 0.85 6.40 8.03
C CYS A 46 -0.19 5.63 8.86
N ARG A 47 0.14 5.25 10.10
CA ARG A 47 -0.75 4.44 10.96
C ARG A 47 -2.11 5.09 11.20
N ARG A 48 -2.17 6.42 11.27
CA ARG A 48 -3.43 7.18 11.40
C ARG A 48 -4.36 6.99 10.20
N CYS A 49 -3.84 7.12 8.98
CA CYS A 49 -4.65 6.92 7.78
C CYS A 49 -5.11 5.47 7.63
N VAL A 50 -4.27 4.49 8.00
CA VAL A 50 -4.69 3.07 8.02
C VAL A 50 -5.83 2.84 9.01
N ALA A 51 -5.75 3.42 10.22
CA ALA A 51 -6.82 3.31 11.22
C ALA A 51 -8.15 3.94 10.72
N HIS A 52 -8.08 5.02 9.94
CA HIS A 52 -9.29 5.63 9.37
C HIS A 52 -9.90 4.76 8.27
N VAL A 53 -9.06 4.22 7.39
CA VAL A 53 -9.51 3.31 6.32
C VAL A 53 -10.15 2.07 6.93
N SER A 54 -9.55 1.46 7.96
CA SER A 54 -10.12 0.28 8.63
C SER A 54 -11.42 0.61 9.36
N ALA A 55 -11.53 1.80 9.98
CA ALA A 55 -12.79 2.28 10.57
C ALA A 55 -13.88 2.48 9.49
N TRP A 56 -13.53 3.00 8.32
CA TRP A 56 -14.45 3.17 7.21
C TRP A 56 -14.90 1.83 6.60
N GLU A 57 -13.99 0.88 6.44
CA GLU A 57 -14.30 -0.45 5.90
C GLU A 57 -15.14 -1.29 6.88
N SER A 58 -14.79 -1.25 8.17
CA SER A 58 -15.57 -1.94 9.22
C SER A 58 -16.99 -1.38 9.39
N ALA A 59 -17.25 -0.13 8.99
CA ALA A 59 -18.61 0.41 8.88
C ALA A 59 -19.46 -0.38 7.87
N GLY A 60 -18.86 -0.80 6.76
CA GLY A 60 -19.51 -1.66 5.76
C GLY A 60 -19.81 -3.04 6.32
N VAL A 61 -18.80 -3.68 6.94
CA VAL A 61 -18.94 -5.02 7.54
C VAL A 61 -20.01 -5.06 8.62
N ALA A 62 -20.05 -4.06 9.51
CA ALA A 62 -21.07 -3.99 10.56
C ALA A 62 -22.48 -3.85 9.99
N SER A 63 -22.67 -3.02 8.96
CA SER A 63 -23.98 -2.88 8.30
C SER A 63 -24.42 -4.17 7.59
N ALA A 64 -23.47 -4.89 6.98
CA ALA A 64 -23.75 -6.18 6.35
C ALA A 64 -24.14 -7.24 7.38
N ALA A 65 -23.47 -7.27 8.54
CA ALA A 65 -23.81 -8.18 9.64
C ALA A 65 -25.23 -7.94 10.18
N VAL A 66 -25.62 -6.67 10.41
CA VAL A 66 -26.99 -6.30 10.81
C VAL A 66 -28.01 -6.75 9.75
N MET A 67 -27.72 -6.51 8.47
CA MET A 67 -28.60 -6.92 7.37
C MET A 67 -28.77 -8.43 7.30
N LEU A 68 -27.67 -9.19 7.44
CA LEU A 68 -27.69 -10.65 7.43
C LEU A 68 -28.56 -11.21 8.56
N LEU A 69 -28.39 -10.71 9.79
CA LEU A 69 -29.22 -11.11 10.93
C LEU A 69 -30.70 -10.75 10.68
N GLY A 70 -30.97 -9.57 10.14
CA GLY A 70 -32.31 -9.15 9.77
C GLY A 70 -32.98 -10.04 8.73
N ILE A 71 -32.25 -10.45 7.70
CA ILE A 71 -32.74 -11.40 6.68
C ILE A 71 -33.08 -12.74 7.32
N LEU A 72 -32.19 -13.29 8.15
CA LEU A 72 -32.43 -14.56 8.84
C LEU A 72 -33.67 -14.49 9.74
N SER A 73 -33.80 -13.41 10.53
CA SER A 73 -34.99 -13.20 11.37
C SER A 73 -36.27 -13.04 10.55
N ALA A 74 -36.22 -12.30 9.44
CA ALA A 74 -37.36 -12.11 8.55
C ALA A 74 -37.85 -13.45 7.96
N ILE A 75 -36.92 -14.33 7.54
CA ILE A 75 -37.23 -15.67 7.02
C ILE A 75 -37.92 -16.52 8.09
N VAL A 76 -37.35 -16.58 9.30
CA VAL A 76 -37.92 -17.37 10.41
C VAL A 76 -39.34 -16.91 10.74
N ILE A 77 -39.57 -15.60 10.81
CA ILE A 77 -40.90 -15.03 11.10
C ILE A 77 -41.89 -15.25 9.97
N ALA A 78 -41.44 -15.17 8.71
CA ALA A 78 -42.28 -15.43 7.55
C ALA A 78 -42.77 -16.89 7.52
N VAL A 79 -41.91 -17.85 7.88
CA VAL A 79 -42.25 -19.28 7.95
C VAL A 79 -43.13 -19.60 9.16
N ALA A 80 -42.83 -19.03 10.33
CA ALA A 80 -43.51 -19.39 11.58
C ALA A 80 -44.85 -18.67 11.79
N ALA A 81 -45.07 -17.49 11.18
CA ALA A 81 -46.24 -16.67 11.44
C ALA A 81 -46.96 -16.23 10.14
N LYS A 82 -46.52 -15.13 9.53
CA LYS A 82 -47.12 -14.57 8.31
C LYS A 82 -46.06 -13.86 7.48
N LEU A 83 -46.17 -13.96 6.15
CA LEU A 83 -45.22 -13.35 5.21
C LEU A 83 -45.06 -11.83 5.40
N TRP A 84 -46.15 -11.10 5.65
CA TRP A 84 -46.10 -9.65 5.83
C TRP A 84 -45.33 -9.23 7.10
N LEU A 85 -45.35 -10.04 8.17
CA LEU A 85 -44.56 -9.77 9.38
C LEU A 85 -43.07 -9.91 9.08
N GLY A 86 -42.67 -10.94 8.31
CA GLY A 86 -41.30 -11.09 7.84
C GLY A 86 -40.85 -9.89 7.00
N LEU A 87 -41.71 -9.37 6.12
CA LEU A 87 -41.43 -8.17 5.33
C LEU A 87 -41.18 -6.94 6.21
N VAL A 88 -42.00 -6.72 7.24
CA VAL A 88 -41.81 -5.61 8.20
C VAL A 88 -40.45 -5.71 8.89
N VAL A 89 -40.06 -6.90 9.35
CA VAL A 89 -38.75 -7.12 9.99
C VAL A 89 -37.60 -6.87 9.01
N PHE A 90 -37.73 -7.30 7.76
CA PHE A 90 -36.73 -7.04 6.73
C PHE A 90 -36.54 -5.53 6.49
N VAL A 91 -37.63 -4.76 6.35
CA VAL A 91 -37.57 -3.31 6.15
C VAL A 91 -36.97 -2.60 7.37
N ALA A 92 -37.34 -3.02 8.58
CA ALA A 92 -36.75 -2.51 9.82
C ALA A 92 -35.23 -2.80 9.88
N ALA A 93 -34.80 -4.01 9.54
CA ALA A 93 -33.38 -4.34 9.50
C ALA A 93 -32.60 -3.55 8.45
N ALA A 94 -33.18 -3.35 7.25
CA ALA A 94 -32.57 -2.57 6.18
C ALA A 94 -32.37 -1.11 6.59
N THR A 95 -33.36 -0.50 7.25
CA THR A 95 -33.27 0.89 7.75
C THR A 95 -32.24 1.02 8.87
N ILE A 96 -32.18 0.08 9.82
CA ILE A 96 -31.15 0.05 10.87
C ILE A 96 -29.76 -0.13 10.23
N ALA A 97 -29.59 -1.05 9.30
CA ALA A 97 -28.32 -1.28 8.60
C ALA A 97 -27.83 -0.02 7.85
N TRP A 98 -28.76 0.68 7.17
CA TRP A 98 -28.47 1.96 6.52
C TRP A 98 -28.03 3.02 7.53
N TRP A 99 -28.74 3.15 8.66
CA TRP A 99 -28.43 4.12 9.71
C TRP A 99 -27.06 3.83 10.36
N VAL A 100 -26.77 2.57 10.71
CA VAL A 100 -25.48 2.14 11.26
C VAL A 100 -24.34 2.46 10.29
N ARG A 101 -24.53 2.18 9.00
CA ARG A 101 -23.56 2.51 7.95
C ARG A 101 -23.31 4.01 7.87
N GLY A 102 -24.38 4.82 7.85
CA GLY A 102 -24.33 6.27 7.79
C GLY A 102 -23.62 6.87 9.01
N ALA A 103 -24.03 6.48 10.21
CA ALA A 103 -23.47 6.96 11.47
C ALA A 103 -21.97 6.63 11.60
N ARG A 104 -21.57 5.39 11.27
CA ARG A 104 -20.16 5.00 11.34
C ARG A 104 -19.30 5.68 10.27
N ARG A 105 -19.82 5.86 9.04
CA ARG A 105 -19.11 6.61 8.00
C ARG A 105 -18.96 8.09 8.37
N ALA A 106 -19.99 8.69 8.96
CA ALA A 106 -19.93 10.06 9.47
C ALA A 106 -18.94 10.19 10.65
N ALA A 107 -18.83 9.17 11.50
CA ALA A 107 -17.80 9.14 12.54
C ALA A 107 -16.39 9.05 11.94
N ALA A 108 -16.16 8.15 10.97
CA ALA A 108 -14.86 8.01 10.31
C ALA A 108 -14.43 9.29 9.57
N THR A 109 -15.36 10.02 8.94
CA THR A 109 -15.03 11.31 8.30
C THR A 109 -14.65 12.39 9.30
N LYS A 110 -15.22 12.38 10.52
CA LYS A 110 -14.86 13.34 11.58
C LYS A 110 -13.43 13.17 12.10
N VAL A 111 -12.86 11.97 11.98
CA VAL A 111 -11.45 11.72 12.40
C VAL A 111 -10.47 12.14 11.31
N CYS A 112 -10.91 12.35 10.06
CA CYS A 112 -10.04 12.79 8.99
C CYS A 112 -9.48 14.18 9.29
N GLY A 113 -8.15 14.30 9.34
CA GLY A 113 -7.49 15.59 9.48
C GLY A 113 -7.64 16.46 8.23
N ALA A 114 -7.35 17.76 8.36
CA ALA A 114 -7.46 18.70 7.24
C ALA A 114 -6.57 18.35 6.04
N SER A 115 -5.50 17.57 6.24
CA SER A 115 -4.60 17.09 5.19
C SER A 115 -5.02 15.76 4.57
N CYS A 116 -6.03 15.06 5.09
CA CYS A 116 -6.47 13.78 4.54
C CYS A 116 -7.24 13.97 3.24
N ALA A 117 -6.78 13.33 2.16
CA ALA A 117 -7.44 13.39 0.86
C ALA A 117 -8.77 12.62 0.80
N SER A 118 -8.91 11.54 1.58
CA SER A 118 -10.14 10.71 1.57
C SER A 118 -10.35 9.93 2.87
N PRO A 119 -11.62 9.64 3.23
CA PRO A 119 -11.95 8.76 4.37
C PRO A 119 -11.81 7.27 4.05
N HIS A 120 -11.68 6.92 2.77
CA HIS A 120 -11.36 5.58 2.28
C HIS A 120 -9.95 5.55 1.69
N LEU A 121 -9.51 4.42 1.13
CA LEU A 121 -8.22 4.31 0.43
C LEU A 121 -8.02 5.46 -0.57
N ALA A 122 -6.95 6.24 -0.37
CA ALA A 122 -6.62 7.38 -1.21
C ALA A 122 -5.99 6.97 -2.55
N LEU A 123 -5.61 5.71 -2.68
CA LEU A 123 -4.98 5.13 -3.86
C LEU A 123 -5.74 3.86 -4.24
N GLU A 124 -6.12 3.77 -5.51
CA GLU A 124 -6.70 2.57 -6.13
C GLU A 124 -5.82 2.12 -7.29
N TYR A 125 -5.40 0.85 -7.26
CA TYR A 125 -4.75 0.20 -8.39
C TYR A 125 -5.82 -0.37 -9.31
N ARG A 126 -5.90 0.10 -10.55
CA ARG A 126 -6.93 -0.31 -11.53
C ARG A 126 -6.55 -1.52 -12.36
N GLY A 127 -5.28 -1.95 -12.29
CA GLY A 127 -4.77 -3.12 -12.99
C GLY A 127 -3.76 -2.79 -14.10
N TRP A 128 -3.35 -3.83 -14.80
CA TRP A 128 -2.43 -3.79 -15.94
C TRP A 128 -3.23 -3.99 -17.24
N SER A 129 -3.17 -3.04 -18.16
CA SER A 129 -3.89 -3.09 -19.44
C SER A 129 -3.21 -3.96 -20.50
N GLY A 130 -2.02 -4.49 -20.23
CA GLY A 130 -1.13 -5.08 -21.23
C GLY A 130 0.04 -4.15 -21.58
N GLN A 131 -0.19 -2.84 -21.52
CA GLN A 131 0.81 -1.81 -21.85
C GLN A 131 1.13 -0.88 -20.68
N ALA A 132 0.18 -0.65 -19.77
CA ALA A 132 0.38 0.27 -18.65
C ALA A 132 -0.33 -0.19 -17.37
N SER A 133 0.27 0.14 -16.23
CA SER A 133 -0.32 0.03 -14.89
C SER A 133 -1.10 1.31 -14.64
N SER A 134 -2.39 1.20 -14.35
CA SER A 134 -3.28 2.35 -14.12
C SER A 134 -3.55 2.54 -12.63
N PHE A 135 -3.35 3.77 -12.14
CA PHE A 135 -3.55 4.15 -10.75
C PHE A 135 -4.51 5.34 -10.66
N SER A 136 -5.38 5.34 -9.66
CA SER A 136 -6.29 6.44 -9.35
C SER A 136 -6.01 6.99 -7.96
N PHE A 137 -5.66 8.26 -7.88
CA PHE A 137 -5.27 8.93 -6.64
C PHE A 137 -6.31 9.99 -6.23
N GLN A 138 -6.72 9.96 -4.97
CA GLN A 138 -7.57 11.00 -4.37
C GLN A 138 -6.76 12.24 -3.98
N SER A 139 -5.46 12.07 -3.64
CA SER A 139 -4.55 13.18 -3.34
C SER A 139 -3.88 13.70 -4.61
N PRO A 140 -4.16 14.94 -5.06
CA PRO A 140 -3.49 15.51 -6.24
C PRO A 140 -1.99 15.70 -6.00
N THR A 141 -1.58 16.04 -4.77
CA THR A 141 -0.17 16.22 -4.41
C THR A 141 0.60 14.91 -4.54
N PHE A 142 0.04 13.80 -4.03
CA PHE A 142 0.67 12.49 -4.15
C PHE A 142 0.71 12.03 -5.61
N ALA A 143 -0.37 12.25 -6.37
CA ALA A 143 -0.42 11.94 -7.79
C ALA A 143 0.66 12.67 -8.59
N ALA A 144 0.88 13.96 -8.28
CA ALA A 144 1.93 14.77 -8.91
C ALA A 144 3.32 14.23 -8.60
N ARG A 145 3.60 13.87 -7.34
CA ARG A 145 4.89 13.29 -6.93
C ARG A 145 5.14 11.91 -7.52
N PHE A 146 4.11 11.06 -7.53
CA PHE A 146 4.17 9.76 -8.19
C PHE A 146 4.47 9.90 -9.68
N ALA A 147 3.81 10.84 -10.36
CA ALA A 147 4.05 11.10 -11.77
C ALA A 147 5.42 11.75 -12.04
N GLU A 148 5.90 12.64 -11.17
CA GLU A 148 7.23 13.25 -11.26
C GLU A 148 8.33 12.17 -11.12
N GLN A 149 8.22 11.29 -10.12
CA GLN A 149 9.19 10.22 -9.89
C GLN A 149 9.21 9.18 -11.02
N ASN A 150 8.11 9.04 -11.76
CA ASN A 150 7.96 8.10 -12.87
C ASN A 150 7.88 8.78 -14.24
N GLN A 151 8.43 9.98 -14.38
CA GLN A 151 8.23 10.81 -15.57
C GLN A 151 8.62 10.09 -16.88
N SER A 152 9.70 9.31 -16.88
CA SER A 152 10.16 8.53 -18.04
C SER A 152 9.28 7.32 -18.36
N LEU A 153 8.44 6.90 -17.40
CA LEU A 153 7.56 5.74 -17.52
C LEU A 153 6.10 6.14 -17.73
N LEU A 154 5.76 7.43 -17.83
CA LEU A 154 4.37 7.83 -18.02
C LEU A 154 3.86 7.38 -19.39
N ALA A 155 2.87 6.48 -19.41
CA ALA A 155 2.27 5.96 -20.64
C ALA A 155 1.29 6.96 -21.27
N ASN A 156 0.62 7.76 -20.42
CA ASN A 156 -0.40 8.70 -20.86
C ASN A 156 -0.37 9.97 -20.00
N MET A 157 0.01 11.10 -20.61
CA MET A 157 0.03 12.40 -19.95
C MET A 157 -1.22 13.19 -20.32
N THR A 158 -2.31 12.89 -19.60
CA THR A 158 -3.60 13.58 -19.76
C THR A 158 -3.45 15.10 -19.52
N PRO A 159 -4.32 15.95 -20.11
CA PRO A 159 -4.28 17.40 -19.87
C PRO A 159 -4.38 17.78 -18.39
N GLN A 160 -5.18 17.02 -17.62
CA GLN A 160 -5.32 17.20 -16.18
C GLN A 160 -4.01 16.89 -15.44
N LEU A 161 -3.36 15.77 -15.76
CA LEU A 161 -2.09 15.40 -15.14
C LEU A 161 -0.97 16.38 -15.50
N ARG A 162 -0.93 16.85 -16.75
CA ARG A 162 0.04 17.87 -17.18
C ARG A 162 -0.11 19.17 -16.38
N LYS A 163 -1.35 19.69 -16.31
CA LYS A 163 -1.65 20.90 -15.53
C LYS A 163 -1.28 20.73 -14.05
N LEU A 164 -1.54 19.55 -13.49
CA LEU A 164 -1.20 19.22 -12.11
C LEU A 164 0.33 19.21 -11.89
N LEU A 165 1.09 18.55 -12.77
CA LEU A 165 2.55 18.51 -12.71
C LEU A 165 3.19 19.90 -12.84
N ASP A 166 2.70 20.70 -13.79
CA ASP A 166 3.19 22.07 -13.98
C ASP A 166 2.90 22.95 -12.76
N GLY A 167 1.69 22.83 -12.19
CA GLY A 167 1.32 23.52 -10.96
C GLY A 167 2.17 23.10 -9.77
N TYR A 168 2.41 21.79 -9.62
CA TYR A 168 3.24 21.23 -8.57
C TYR A 168 4.70 21.71 -8.67
N ARG A 169 5.29 21.68 -9.88
CA ARG A 169 6.66 22.18 -10.12
C ARG A 169 6.79 23.66 -9.77
N LYS A 170 5.82 24.49 -10.18
CA LYS A 170 5.79 25.92 -9.82
C LYS A 170 5.68 26.14 -8.31
N ALA A 171 4.80 25.38 -7.64
CA ALA A 171 4.64 25.48 -6.19
C ALA A 171 5.92 25.08 -5.43
N ARG A 172 6.62 24.03 -5.91
CA ARG A 172 7.89 23.58 -5.33
C ARG A 172 9.02 24.61 -5.48
N LEU A 173 9.03 25.37 -6.57
CA LEU A 173 9.97 26.48 -6.76
C LEU A 173 9.65 27.68 -5.87
N ALA A 174 8.37 27.91 -5.56
CA ALA A 174 7.93 29.05 -4.74
C ALA A 174 8.13 28.83 -3.22
N VAL A 175 8.07 27.58 -2.75
CA VAL A 175 8.28 27.25 -1.33
C VAL A 175 9.68 26.65 -1.18
N PRO A 176 10.69 27.43 -0.76
CA PRO A 176 12.00 26.86 -0.45
C PRO A 176 11.82 25.82 0.65
N THR A 177 12.23 24.59 0.35
CA THR A 177 12.14 23.46 1.29
C THR A 177 12.75 23.90 2.64
N PRO A 178 12.05 23.77 3.79
CA PRO A 178 12.52 24.32 5.06
C PRO A 178 13.91 23.83 5.50
N ALA A 179 14.36 22.67 5.01
CA ALA A 179 15.72 22.18 5.19
C ALA A 179 16.81 23.12 4.63
N VAL A 180 16.50 23.88 3.57
CA VAL A 180 17.41 24.89 3.00
C VAL A 180 17.37 26.18 3.82
N ALA A 181 16.22 26.52 4.41
CA ALA A 181 16.05 27.73 5.20
C ALA A 181 16.70 27.65 6.59
N ALA A 182 16.87 26.45 7.15
CA ALA A 182 17.43 26.27 8.49
C ALA A 182 18.97 26.30 8.56
N GLY A 183 19.70 26.24 7.44
CA GLY A 183 21.17 26.31 7.38
C GLY A 183 21.94 25.20 8.13
N VAL A 184 21.27 24.41 8.96
CA VAL A 184 21.83 23.29 9.72
C VAL A 184 21.51 22.01 8.97
N ALA A 185 22.42 21.59 8.09
CA ALA A 185 22.35 20.25 7.52
C ALA A 185 22.56 19.25 8.67
N PRO A 186 21.62 18.32 8.93
CA PRO A 186 21.85 17.27 9.90
C PRO A 186 23.10 16.49 9.48
N PRO A 187 23.90 15.99 10.45
CA PRO A 187 25.06 15.18 10.12
C PRO A 187 24.63 14.00 9.24
N PRO A 188 25.45 13.60 8.25
CA PRO A 188 25.14 12.46 7.41
C PRO A 188 24.96 11.22 8.29
N LEU A 189 23.87 10.49 8.07
CA LEU A 189 23.58 9.25 8.79
C LEU A 189 24.67 8.23 8.50
N THR A 190 25.19 7.59 9.55
CA THR A 190 26.16 6.51 9.41
C THR A 190 25.49 5.22 8.96
N VAL A 191 26.29 4.25 8.50
CA VAL A 191 25.82 2.89 8.15
C VAL A 191 25.07 2.25 9.32
N LYS A 192 25.59 2.43 10.54
CA LYS A 192 24.99 1.92 11.77
C LYS A 192 23.60 2.52 12.02
N ASP A 193 23.44 3.82 11.76
CA ASP A 193 22.14 4.50 11.92
C ASP A 193 21.13 3.97 10.89
N TRP A 194 21.59 3.72 9.66
CA TRP A 194 20.74 3.11 8.63
C TRP A 194 20.33 1.68 8.96
N LEU A 195 21.24 0.85 9.46
CA LEU A 195 20.93 -0.51 9.91
C LEU A 195 19.87 -0.50 11.02
N ALA A 196 20.08 0.32 12.06
CA ALA A 196 19.12 0.47 13.16
C ALA A 196 17.75 0.94 12.65
N ARG A 197 17.73 1.86 11.69
CA ARG A 197 16.50 2.31 11.04
C ARG A 197 15.82 1.20 10.25
N LEU A 198 16.55 0.41 9.48
CA LEU A 198 16.00 -0.69 8.67
C LEU A 198 15.41 -1.80 9.53
N GLU A 199 16.04 -2.11 10.66
CA GLU A 199 15.58 -3.11 11.63
C GLU A 199 14.29 -2.67 12.34
N THR A 200 14.17 -1.39 12.65
CA THR A 200 12.98 -0.81 13.31
C THR A 200 11.86 -0.44 12.33
N THR A 201 12.13 -0.42 11.03
CA THR A 201 11.12 -0.10 10.01
C THR A 201 10.18 -1.29 9.81
N GLU A 202 8.92 -1.09 10.18
CA GLU A 202 7.81 -2.01 9.89
C GLU A 202 7.37 -1.87 8.42
N GLY A 203 7.13 -2.99 7.75
CA GLY A 203 6.70 -3.03 6.35
C GLY A 203 7.84 -3.21 5.35
N THR A 204 7.58 -4.06 4.36
CA THR A 204 8.50 -4.42 3.28
C THR A 204 8.78 -3.22 2.37
N VAL A 205 7.74 -2.51 1.92
CA VAL A 205 7.91 -1.35 1.02
C VAL A 205 8.63 -0.23 1.75
N ALA A 206 8.25 0.03 3.00
CA ALA A 206 8.87 1.07 3.78
C ALA A 206 10.38 0.82 3.96
N ARG A 207 10.76 -0.44 4.24
CA ARG A 207 12.14 -0.88 4.37
C ARG A 207 12.92 -0.76 3.06
N ARG A 208 12.35 -1.15 1.93
CA ARG A 208 12.98 -1.03 0.60
C ARG A 208 13.26 0.42 0.21
N VAL A 209 12.35 1.32 0.53
CA VAL A 209 12.58 2.75 0.25
C VAL A 209 13.63 3.34 1.19
N ALA A 210 13.63 2.95 2.47
CA ALA A 210 14.70 3.31 3.39
C ALA A 210 16.07 2.79 2.91
N LEU A 211 16.12 1.55 2.37
CA LEU A 211 17.30 0.98 1.74
C LEU A 211 17.74 1.81 0.53
N GLY A 212 16.83 2.13 -0.39
CA GLY A 212 17.15 2.96 -1.56
C GLY A 212 17.81 4.28 -1.19
N ARG A 213 17.27 4.98 -0.18
CA ARG A 213 17.89 6.21 0.36
C ARG A 213 19.25 5.99 1.00
N ALA A 214 19.41 4.90 1.75
CA ALA A 214 20.70 4.56 2.34
C ALA A 214 21.75 4.30 1.25
N LEU A 215 21.38 3.59 0.18
CA LEU A 215 22.24 3.33 -0.97
C LEU A 215 22.55 4.61 -1.77
N GLU A 216 21.67 5.60 -1.83
CA GLU A 216 22.02 6.90 -2.45
C GLU A 216 23.08 7.67 -1.65
N MET A 217 23.09 7.52 -0.33
CA MET A 217 24.01 8.25 0.56
C MET A 217 25.35 7.53 0.78
N ILE A 218 25.39 6.20 0.62
CA ILE A 218 26.56 5.38 0.91
C ILE A 218 27.20 4.93 -0.39
N ALA A 219 28.35 5.53 -0.70
CA ALA A 219 29.13 5.23 -1.90
C ALA A 219 29.95 3.94 -1.77
N GLU A 220 30.39 3.58 -0.56
CA GLU A 220 31.30 2.46 -0.35
C GLU A 220 30.64 1.09 -0.55
N ALA A 221 31.30 0.21 -1.32
CA ALA A 221 30.73 -1.08 -1.71
C ALA A 221 30.54 -2.09 -0.56
N ALA A 222 31.38 -2.05 0.48
CA ALA A 222 31.25 -2.97 1.61
C ALA A 222 30.03 -2.64 2.50
N PRO A 223 29.85 -1.39 2.97
CA PRO A 223 28.65 -1.01 3.70
C PRO A 223 27.34 -1.14 2.92
N ARG A 224 27.35 -0.88 1.60
CA ARG A 224 26.18 -1.13 0.74
C ARG A 224 25.75 -2.60 0.80
N ARG A 225 26.70 -3.53 0.64
CA ARG A 225 26.45 -4.97 0.72
C ARG A 225 25.88 -5.37 2.07
N GLU A 226 26.38 -4.80 3.15
CA GLU A 226 25.88 -5.07 4.51
C GLU A 226 24.41 -4.64 4.68
N LEU A 227 24.04 -3.45 4.18
CA LEU A 227 22.65 -2.98 4.20
C LEU A 227 21.72 -3.88 3.39
N ILE A 228 22.13 -4.27 2.18
CA ILE A 228 21.35 -5.13 1.29
C ILE A 228 21.15 -6.52 1.92
N GLN A 229 22.22 -7.13 2.44
CA GLN A 229 22.14 -8.42 3.13
C GLN A 229 21.23 -8.36 4.37
N THR A 230 21.28 -7.25 5.10
CA THR A 230 20.42 -7.05 6.28
C THR A 230 18.95 -6.98 5.88
N VAL A 231 18.61 -6.21 4.84
CA VAL A 231 17.22 -6.11 4.35
C VAL A 231 16.74 -7.45 3.80
N ALA A 232 17.55 -8.13 2.98
CA ALA A 232 17.24 -9.46 2.46
C ALA A 232 16.94 -10.45 3.60
N ARG A 233 17.76 -10.46 4.65
CA ARG A 233 17.54 -11.29 5.84
C ARG A 233 16.21 -10.96 6.53
N LEU A 234 15.90 -9.68 6.71
CA LEU A 234 14.66 -9.23 7.36
C LEU A 234 13.41 -9.53 6.52
N GLU A 235 13.50 -9.45 5.20
CA GLU A 235 12.38 -9.73 4.28
C GLU A 235 12.14 -11.23 4.07
N LEU A 236 13.21 -12.03 4.04
CA LEU A 236 13.11 -13.48 3.87
C LEU A 236 12.77 -14.23 5.18
N ALA A 237 13.03 -13.64 6.35
CA ALA A 237 12.80 -14.32 7.63
C ALA A 237 11.38 -14.93 7.80
N PRO A 238 10.27 -14.23 7.49
CA PRO A 238 8.93 -14.80 7.61
C PRO A 238 8.67 -15.98 6.65
N LEU A 239 9.30 -15.93 5.46
CA LEU A 239 9.20 -17.01 4.46
C LEU A 239 9.95 -18.25 4.94
N LEU A 240 11.16 -18.06 5.45
CA LEU A 240 11.99 -19.15 6.00
C LEU A 240 11.36 -19.78 7.23
N GLU A 241 10.74 -18.97 8.11
CA GLU A 241 9.98 -19.49 9.25
C GLU A 241 8.78 -20.34 8.80
N ARG A 242 8.06 -19.90 7.76
CA ARG A 242 6.96 -20.68 7.18
C ARG A 242 7.47 -21.99 6.58
N LEU A 243 8.60 -21.96 5.88
CA LEU A 243 9.24 -23.14 5.31
C LEU A 243 9.64 -24.17 6.37
N ALA A 244 10.14 -23.72 7.52
CA ALA A 244 10.51 -24.59 8.64
C ALA A 244 9.31 -25.39 9.20
N ARG A 245 8.10 -24.84 9.10
CA ARG A 245 6.85 -25.50 9.56
C ARG A 245 6.28 -26.50 8.56
N VAL A 246 6.70 -26.45 7.30
CA VAL A 246 6.23 -27.37 6.25
C VAL A 246 7.04 -28.67 6.33
N GLN A 247 6.39 -29.82 6.39
CA GLN A 247 7.09 -31.11 6.51
C GLN A 247 7.50 -31.70 5.14
N SER A 248 6.67 -31.53 4.11
CA SER A 248 6.90 -32.11 2.79
C SER A 248 7.93 -31.32 1.98
N ALA A 249 8.97 -31.99 1.47
CA ALA A 249 9.96 -31.40 0.58
C ALA A 249 9.32 -30.80 -0.70
N ALA A 250 8.33 -31.49 -1.27
CA ALA A 250 7.61 -31.01 -2.45
C ALA A 250 6.84 -29.71 -2.16
N GLN A 251 6.23 -29.60 -0.98
CA GLN A 251 5.55 -28.37 -0.56
C GLN A 251 6.54 -27.23 -0.29
N LYS A 252 7.70 -27.51 0.32
CA LYS A 252 8.76 -26.51 0.50
C LYS A 252 9.27 -25.97 -0.84
N LYS A 253 9.54 -26.87 -1.79
CA LYS A 253 9.98 -26.51 -3.14
C LYS A 253 8.96 -25.63 -3.85
N SER A 254 7.68 -26.04 -3.86
CA SER A 254 6.61 -25.25 -4.48
C SER A 254 6.45 -23.86 -3.84
N LEU A 255 6.63 -23.75 -2.53
CA LEU A 255 6.58 -22.47 -1.81
C LEU A 255 7.76 -21.56 -2.20
N LEU A 256 8.97 -22.10 -2.27
CA LEU A 256 10.16 -21.36 -2.73
C LEU A 256 10.06 -20.91 -4.18
N GLU A 257 9.62 -21.80 -5.08
CA GLU A 257 9.42 -21.47 -6.51
C GLU A 257 8.39 -20.35 -6.69
N ARG A 258 7.31 -20.37 -5.90
CA ARG A 258 6.33 -19.28 -5.89
C ARG A 258 6.95 -17.98 -5.40
N ALA A 259 7.73 -18.00 -4.33
CA ALA A 259 8.40 -16.81 -3.82
C ALA A 259 9.39 -16.22 -4.83
N ILE A 260 10.16 -17.06 -5.53
CA ILE A 260 11.04 -16.64 -6.63
C ILE A 260 10.24 -15.98 -7.75
N ALA A 261 9.11 -16.58 -8.16
CA ALA A 261 8.25 -16.01 -9.19
C ALA A 261 7.63 -14.67 -8.75
N ASP A 262 7.25 -14.55 -7.47
CA ASP A 262 6.69 -13.33 -6.90
C ASP A 262 7.74 -12.20 -6.86
N LEU A 263 9.00 -12.49 -6.49
CA LEU A 263 10.09 -11.51 -6.47
C LEU A 263 10.36 -10.90 -7.84
N GLY A 264 10.35 -11.70 -8.91
CA GLY A 264 10.61 -11.20 -10.27
C GLY A 264 9.49 -10.29 -10.82
N VAL A 265 8.33 -10.24 -10.16
CA VAL A 265 7.23 -9.33 -10.49
C VAL A 265 7.18 -8.13 -9.54
N ASP A 266 7.83 -8.23 -8.40
CA ASP A 266 7.83 -7.21 -7.37
C ASP A 266 8.73 -6.03 -7.77
N ASN A 267 8.42 -4.87 -7.23
CA ASN A 267 9.18 -3.65 -7.48
C ASN A 267 10.25 -3.48 -6.40
N ILE A 268 11.31 -4.28 -6.53
CA ILE A 268 12.48 -4.29 -5.66
C ILE A 268 13.70 -3.67 -6.33
N PRO A 269 14.62 -3.04 -5.57
CA PRO A 269 15.92 -2.65 -6.10
C PRO A 269 16.66 -3.86 -6.67
N ASP A 270 17.24 -3.74 -7.87
CA ASP A 270 17.86 -4.88 -8.57
C ASP A 270 18.99 -5.53 -7.75
N GLU A 271 19.74 -4.74 -6.96
CA GLU A 271 20.78 -5.26 -6.05
C GLU A 271 20.18 -6.14 -4.93
N LEU A 272 19.00 -5.79 -4.40
CA LEU A 272 18.29 -6.58 -3.40
C LEU A 272 17.68 -7.84 -4.02
N GLU A 273 17.06 -7.69 -5.20
CA GLU A 273 16.50 -8.81 -5.98
C GLU A 273 17.53 -9.89 -6.24
N ALA A 274 18.73 -9.51 -6.71
CA ALA A 274 19.80 -10.45 -6.99
C ALA A 274 20.21 -11.26 -5.74
N VAL A 275 20.33 -10.60 -4.58
CA VAL A 275 20.70 -11.25 -3.32
C VAL A 275 19.60 -12.18 -2.81
N GLU A 276 18.34 -11.75 -2.85
CA GLU A 276 17.22 -12.59 -2.41
C GLU A 276 17.02 -13.80 -3.33
N LEU A 277 17.09 -13.60 -4.65
CA LEU A 277 17.00 -14.69 -5.63
C LEU A 277 18.12 -15.70 -5.43
N GLN A 278 19.36 -15.25 -5.24
CA GLN A 278 20.49 -16.14 -4.99
C GLN A 278 20.26 -16.99 -3.73
N GLN A 279 19.78 -16.38 -2.64
CA GLN A 279 19.50 -17.10 -1.39
C GLN A 279 18.38 -18.12 -1.56
N LEU A 280 17.28 -17.75 -2.24
CA LEU A 280 16.15 -18.66 -2.46
C LEU A 280 16.51 -19.81 -3.39
N GLN A 281 17.26 -19.55 -4.47
CA GLN A 281 17.71 -20.58 -5.40
C GLN A 281 18.67 -21.58 -4.73
N ALA A 282 19.58 -21.10 -3.88
CA ALA A 282 20.44 -21.98 -3.09
C ALA A 282 19.61 -22.91 -2.19
N ARG A 283 18.55 -22.40 -1.55
CA ARG A 283 17.62 -23.23 -0.74
C ARG A 283 16.82 -24.22 -1.55
N VAL A 284 16.46 -23.90 -2.79
CA VAL A 284 15.81 -24.88 -3.69
C VAL A 284 16.75 -26.02 -4.06
N ALA A 285 18.05 -25.73 -4.25
CA ALA A 285 19.05 -26.73 -4.57
C ALA A 285 19.41 -27.67 -3.41
N GLU A 286 19.13 -27.26 -2.16
CA GLU A 286 19.34 -28.07 -0.95
C GLU A 286 18.20 -29.07 -0.66
N LEU A 287 17.04 -28.95 -1.33
CA LEU A 287 15.84 -29.77 -1.13
C LEU A 287 15.74 -30.94 -2.11
#